data_AF-A0A1I3VDP0-F1
#
_entry.id   AF-A0A1I3VDP0-F1
#
_cell.length_a   1.000
_cell.length_b   1.000
_cell.length_c   1.000
_cell.angle_alpha   90.00
_cell.angle_beta   90.00
_cell.angle_gamma   90.00
#
_symmetry.space_group_name_H-M   'P 1'
#
loop_
_entity.id
_entity.type
_entity.pdbx_description
1 polymer ?
#
loop_
_entity_poly.entity_id
_entity_poly.type
_entity_poly.pdbx_seq_one_letter_code
_entity_poly.pdbx_strand_id
1 'polypeptide(L)'
;MGIPATLSVLERFCKEMNKITAEIYQLHPDRYILVSGNEEGAPRCPYGNIQHWVGYDILTKKYIRFTKSVYKKLVEEIENKK
;
A
#
# COMPACT_ATOMS: atom_id res chain seq x y z
N MET A 1 -9.98 2.26 34.70
CA MET A 1 -8.99 1.72 33.73
C MET A 1 -9.63 1.76 32.35
N GLY A 2 -9.28 2.76 31.54
CA GLY A 2 -9.83 2.94 30.21
C GLY A 2 -9.29 1.88 29.27
N ILE A 3 -10.17 1.03 28.76
CA ILE A 3 -9.89 0.08 27.69
C ILE A 3 -9.37 0.89 26.50
N PRO A 4 -8.12 0.73 26.03
CA PRO A 4 -7.66 1.48 24.88
C PRO A 4 -8.48 1.03 23.67
N ALA A 5 -9.00 2.02 22.94
CA ALA A 5 -9.81 1.87 21.75
C ALA A 5 -9.34 0.69 20.90
N THR A 6 -10.28 -0.16 20.50
CA THR A 6 -10.10 -1.18 19.48
C THR A 6 -9.54 -0.50 18.23
N LEU A 7 -8.21 -0.47 18.09
CA LEU A 7 -7.57 -0.20 16.81
C LEU A 7 -8.24 -1.17 15.85
N SER A 8 -8.94 -0.63 14.87
CA SER A 8 -9.71 -1.46 13.93
C SER A 8 -8.79 -2.55 13.39
N VAL A 9 -9.30 -3.75 13.10
CA VAL A 9 -8.52 -4.82 12.46
C VAL A 9 -7.73 -4.29 11.24
N LEU A 10 -8.29 -3.28 10.56
CA LEU A 10 -7.66 -2.50 9.48
C LEU A 10 -6.42 -1.73 9.92
N GLU A 11 -6.45 -1.04 11.06
CA GLU A 11 -5.31 -0.32 11.61
C GLU A 11 -4.21 -1.29 12.01
N ARG A 12 -4.54 -2.47 12.54
CA ARG A 12 -3.55 -3.49 12.89
C ARG A 12 -2.92 -4.15 11.65
N PHE A 13 -3.71 -4.42 10.61
CA PHE A 13 -3.22 -4.92 9.32
C PHE A 13 -2.33 -3.90 8.59
N CYS A 14 -2.70 -2.62 8.60
CA CYS A 14 -1.93 -1.57 7.93
C CYS A 14 -0.69 -1.10 8.71
N LYS A 15 -0.64 -1.34 10.04
CA LYS A 15 0.45 -0.88 10.92
C LYS A 15 1.73 -1.70 10.77
N GLU A 16 1.64 -2.93 10.27
CA GLU A 16 2.81 -3.79 10.00
C GLU A 16 3.47 -3.50 8.65
N MET A 17 2.76 -2.83 7.73
CA MET A 17 3.29 -2.55 6.39
C MET A 17 4.21 -1.33 6.39
N ASN A 18 5.38 -1.47 5.75
CA ASN A 18 6.30 -0.35 5.57
C ASN A 18 5.63 0.77 4.76
N LYS A 19 5.55 1.95 5.38
CA LYS A 19 4.97 3.13 4.78
C LYS A 19 6.03 3.84 3.92
N ILE A 20 5.78 3.93 2.61
CA ILE A 20 6.64 4.65 1.68
C ILE A 20 6.05 6.04 1.44
N THR A 21 6.80 7.06 1.84
CA THR A 21 6.49 8.48 1.60
C THR A 21 6.94 8.93 0.22
N ALA A 22 6.51 10.12 -0.19
CA ALA A 22 6.90 10.69 -1.48
C ALA A 22 8.42 10.91 -1.59
N GLU A 23 9.09 11.20 -0.49
CA GLU A 23 10.55 11.37 -0.44
C GLU A 23 11.26 10.04 -0.69
N ILE A 24 10.86 8.97 0.01
CA ILE A 24 11.45 7.63 -0.16
C ILE A 24 11.21 7.12 -1.59
N TYR A 25 9.99 7.33 -2.11
CA TYR A 25 9.66 6.97 -3.48
C TYR A 25 10.51 7.73 -4.51
N GLN A 26 10.70 9.05 -4.33
CA GLN A 26 11.50 9.86 -5.26
C GLN A 26 12.99 9.50 -5.26
N LEU A 27 13.52 9.00 -4.15
CA LEU A 27 14.92 8.52 -4.09
C LEU A 27 15.12 7.29 -4.97
N HIS A 28 14.15 6.37 -5.00
CA HIS A 28 14.23 5.12 -5.76
C HIS A 28 12.88 4.74 -6.37
N PRO A 29 12.40 5.43 -7.42
CA PRO A 29 11.08 5.17 -7.99
C PRO A 29 11.00 3.78 -8.64
N ASP A 30 12.06 3.32 -9.31
CA ASP A 30 12.16 1.99 -9.94
C ASP A 30 12.05 0.81 -8.97
N ARG A 31 12.27 1.04 -7.67
CA ARG A 31 12.19 0.01 -6.63
C ARG A 31 10.75 -0.37 -6.28
N TYR A 32 9.80 0.51 -6.60
CA TYR A 32 8.45 0.39 -6.11
C TYR A 32 7.46 0.31 -7.26
N ILE A 33 6.61 -0.71 -7.24
CA ILE A 33 5.60 -0.94 -8.26
C ILE A 33 4.22 -1.06 -7.63
N LEU A 34 3.18 -0.75 -8.41
CA LEU A 34 1.82 -1.15 -8.07
C LEU A 34 1.52 -2.49 -8.73
N VAL A 35 1.13 -3.47 -7.91
CA VAL A 35 0.63 -4.77 -8.34
C VAL A 35 -0.87 -4.86 -8.10
N SER A 36 -1.54 -5.82 -8.72
CA SER A 36 -2.96 -6.03 -8.46
C SER A 36 -3.19 -6.44 -7.01
N GLY A 37 -4.15 -5.83 -6.33
CA GLY A 37 -4.53 -6.26 -4.98
C GLY A 37 -5.33 -7.57 -4.93
N ASN A 38 -5.53 -8.21 -6.09
CA ASN A 38 -6.08 -9.55 -6.21
C ASN A 38 -5.00 -10.65 -6.32
N GLU A 39 -3.71 -10.27 -6.29
CA GLU A 39 -2.59 -11.22 -6.25
C GLU A 39 -2.59 -12.09 -4.99
N GLU A 40 -2.08 -13.32 -5.11
CA GLU A 40 -1.90 -14.22 -3.97
C GLU A 40 -0.93 -13.61 -2.94
N GLY A 41 -1.43 -13.38 -1.72
CA GLY A 41 -0.67 -12.73 -0.65
C GLY A 41 -0.90 -11.23 -0.50
N ALA A 42 -1.69 -10.61 -1.39
CA ALA A 42 -2.04 -9.20 -1.25
C ALA A 42 -2.87 -8.96 0.03
N PRO A 43 -2.57 -7.89 0.80
CA PRO A 43 -3.30 -7.55 2.00
C PRO A 43 -4.75 -7.20 1.64
N ARG A 44 -5.68 -8.06 2.05
CA ARG A 44 -7.11 -7.82 1.89
C ARG A 44 -7.57 -6.83 2.96
N CYS A 45 -8.28 -5.78 2.55
CA CYS A 45 -8.88 -4.89 3.51
C CYS A 45 -10.00 -5.66 4.26
N PRO A 46 -10.02 -5.63 5.61
CA PRO A 46 -11.06 -6.28 6.42
C PRO A 46 -12.48 -5.75 6.19
N TYR A 47 -12.65 -4.61 5.51
CA TYR A 47 -13.96 -4.05 5.15
C TYR A 47 -14.54 -4.62 3.85
N GLY A 48 -13.94 -5.68 3.28
CA GLY A 48 -14.43 -6.32 2.05
C GLY A 48 -14.08 -5.57 0.76
N ASN A 49 -13.57 -4.34 0.85
CA ASN A 49 -13.11 -3.58 -0.31
C ASN A 49 -11.71 -4.06 -0.74
N ILE A 50 -11.64 -4.80 -1.84
CA ILE A 50 -10.37 -5.17 -2.46
C ILE A 50 -9.82 -3.91 -3.13
N GLN A 51 -8.62 -3.49 -2.74
CA GLN A 51 -7.92 -2.44 -3.47
C GLN A 51 -7.50 -3.00 -4.82
N HIS A 52 -7.82 -2.31 -5.92
CA HIS A 52 -7.39 -2.76 -7.25
C HIS A 52 -5.86 -2.77 -7.38
N TRP A 53 -5.18 -1.83 -6.72
CA TRP A 53 -3.73 -1.70 -6.75
C TRP A 53 -3.15 -1.71 -5.34
N VAL A 54 -2.02 -2.39 -5.16
CA VAL A 54 -1.28 -2.48 -3.91
C VAL A 54 0.19 -2.20 -4.18
N GLY A 55 0.85 -1.48 -3.28
CA GLY A 55 2.27 -1.22 -3.39
C GLY A 55 3.11 -2.45 -3.10
N TYR A 56 4.12 -2.66 -3.93
CA TYR A 56 5.07 -3.76 -3.81
C TYR A 56 6.49 -3.24 -3.98
N ASP A 57 7.37 -3.64 -3.06
CA ASP A 57 8.80 -3.37 -3.14
C ASP A 57 9.49 -4.55 -3.82
N ILE A 58 10.03 -4.33 -5.02
CA ILE A 58 10.67 -5.39 -5.80
C ILE A 58 11.98 -5.87 -5.17
N LEU A 59 12.68 -5.02 -4.42
CA LEU A 59 13.95 -5.39 -3.80
C LEU A 59 13.74 -6.29 -2.58
N THR A 60 12.79 -5.93 -1.71
CA THR A 60 12.51 -6.74 -0.51
C THR A 60 11.46 -7.82 -0.74
N LYS A 61 10.81 -7.81 -1.91
CA LYS A 61 9.70 -8.71 -2.28
C LYS A 61 8.56 -8.66 -1.26
N LYS A 62 8.23 -7.47 -0.78
CA LYS A 62 7.23 -7.24 0.28
C LYS A 62 6.18 -6.24 -0.16
N TYR A 63 4.96 -6.46 0.30
CA TYR A 63 3.88 -5.49 0.18
C TYR A 63 4.14 -4.29 1.09
N ILE A 64 3.98 -3.10 0.52
CA ILE A 64 4.23 -1.82 1.17
C ILE A 64 3.00 -0.93 1.01
N ARG A 65 2.91 0.06 1.89
CA ARG A 65 1.83 1.04 1.85
C ARG A 65 2.37 2.38 1.35
N PHE A 66 1.87 2.84 0.21
CA PHE A 66 2.15 4.21 -0.23
C PHE A 66 1.31 5.22 0.56
N THR A 67 1.84 6.44 0.69
CA THR A 67 1.01 7.58 1.10
C THR A 67 -0.06 7.89 0.05
N LYS A 68 -1.17 8.49 0.48
CA LYS A 68 -2.29 8.86 -0.41
C LYS A 68 -1.82 9.61 -1.67
N SER A 69 -0.87 10.54 -1.53
CA SER A 69 -0.36 11.34 -2.65
C SER A 69 0.47 10.51 -3.65
N VAL A 70 1.32 9.60 -3.18
CA VAL A 70 2.14 8.74 -4.05
C VAL A 70 1.27 7.70 -4.74
N TYR A 71 0.37 7.07 -3.98
CA TYR A 71 -0.57 6.10 -4.53
C TYR A 71 -1.40 6.70 -5.67
N LYS A 72 -1.97 7.90 -5.46
CA LYS A 72 -2.78 8.57 -6.47
C LYS A 72 -1.98 8.85 -7.75
N LYS A 73 -0.76 9.40 -7.61
CA LYS A 73 0.14 9.64 -8.76
C LYS A 73 0.45 8.37 -9.53
N LEU A 74 0.80 7.29 -8.82
CA LEU A 74 1.14 6.01 -9.44
C LEU A 74 -0.05 5.39 -10.18
N VAL A 75 -1.25 5.44 -9.59
CA VAL A 75 -2.48 4.97 -10.26
C VAL A 75 -2.77 5.83 -11.50
N GLU A 76 -2.69 7.16 -11.38
CA GLU A 76 -2.86 8.08 -12.52
C GLU A 76 -1.82 7.80 -13.63
N GLU A 77 -0.55 7.54 -13.30
CA GLU A 77 0.47 7.18 -14.29
C GLU A 77 0.18 5.86 -15.00
N ILE A 78 -0.36 4.86 -14.30
CA ILE A 78 -0.74 3.57 -14.88
C ILE A 78 -1.98 3.72 -15.76
N GLU A 79 -2.99 4.47 -15.31
CA GLU A 79 -4.21 4.70 -16.08
C GLU A 79 -3.97 5.57 -17.32
N ASN A 80 -3.05 6.53 -17.24
CA ASN A 80 -2.75 7.46 -18.34
C ASN A 80 -1.70 6.93 -19.34
N LYS A 81 -0.96 5.87 -18.98
CA LYS A 81 -0.10 5.12 -19.92
C LYS A 81 -0.86 4.08 -20.75
N LYS A 82 -2.16 3.93 -20.53
CA LYS A 82 -3.04 2.99 -21.24
C LYS A 82 -3.65 3.64 -22.48
#